data_AF-A0A2P2DDL9-F1
#
_entry.id   AF-A0A2P2DDL9-F1
#
_cell.length_a   1.000
_cell.length_b   1.000
_cell.length_c   1.000
_cell.angle_alpha   90.00
_cell.angle_beta   90.00
_cell.angle_gamma   90.00
#
_symmetry.space_group_name_H-M   'P 1'
#
loop_
_entity.id
_entity.type
_entity.pdbx_description
1 polymer ?
#
loop_
_entity_poly.entity_id
_entity_poly.type
_entity_poly.pdbx_seq_one_letter_code
_entity_poly.pdbx_strand_id
1 'polypeptide(L)'
;MSVLSADEKADLNSIVNYINHYNQNCSCGFPIASSKDQHFFTVNYYVIDGNFKSMLKSKNRDEYIQKFGNKRKWLVSRNQGVGESLYLFHAIQEVDSSAKYSPKHKVMNMQDSHNFAFKNYCELDGKIQDEFARIKKMKITFFETQYYEINNGMSYHVYDEFRKTKSFEVSFPNQAEIVYPMPAYKPVGSTENVPGTIIVLQLNVLEVYPGEEGKPLCTEDFYLGYKERGEYTEVLKQIDKI
;
A
#
# COMPACT_ATOMS: atom_id res chain seq x y z
N MET A 1 6.89 -17.28 -17.05
CA MET A 1 7.15 -15.98 -16.40
C MET A 1 6.71 -14.89 -17.36
N SER A 2 5.87 -13.94 -16.93
CA SER A 2 5.47 -12.83 -17.82
C SER A 2 6.53 -11.73 -17.79
N VAL A 3 6.87 -11.20 -18.96
CA VAL A 3 7.80 -10.08 -19.12
C VAL A 3 7.15 -8.80 -18.57
N LEU A 4 7.91 -8.00 -17.82
CA LEU A 4 7.49 -6.67 -17.36
C LEU A 4 7.36 -5.71 -18.53
N SER A 5 6.35 -4.84 -18.53
CA SER A 5 6.31 -3.71 -19.46
C SER A 5 7.41 -2.69 -19.14
N ALA A 6 7.70 -1.78 -20.08
CA ALA A 6 8.68 -0.72 -19.86
C ALA A 6 8.29 0.21 -18.70
N ASP A 7 7.00 0.55 -18.61
CA ASP A 7 6.45 1.38 -17.53
C ASP A 7 6.51 0.65 -16.18
N GLU A 8 6.14 -0.64 -16.13
CA GLU A 8 6.27 -1.47 -14.93
C GLU A 8 7.73 -1.52 -14.46
N LYS A 9 8.68 -1.67 -15.39
CA LYS A 9 10.11 -1.69 -15.04
C LYS A 9 10.59 -0.34 -14.47
N ALA A 10 10.15 0.78 -15.03
CA ALA A 10 10.52 2.11 -14.55
C ALA A 10 9.94 2.40 -13.15
N ASP A 11 8.68 2.06 -12.92
CA ASP A 11 8.02 2.24 -11.62
C ASP A 11 8.64 1.36 -10.54
N LEU A 12 8.89 0.07 -10.85
CA LEU A 12 9.53 -0.86 -9.92
C LEU A 12 10.97 -0.44 -9.60
N ASN A 13 11.74 0.07 -10.57
CA ASN A 13 13.06 0.62 -10.30
C ASN A 13 13.01 1.84 -9.36
N SER A 14 11.97 2.67 -9.47
CA SER A 14 11.76 3.79 -8.55
C SER A 14 11.48 3.31 -7.13
N ILE A 15 10.70 2.23 -6.98
CA ILE A 15 10.47 1.55 -5.69
C ILE A 15 11.78 0.97 -5.13
N VAL A 16 12.58 0.29 -5.95
CA VAL A 16 13.90 -0.24 -5.54
C VAL A 16 14.80 0.87 -5.03
N ASN A 17 14.90 1.97 -5.77
CA ASN A 17 15.70 3.13 -5.37
C ASN A 17 15.19 3.73 -4.05
N TYR A 18 13.88 3.83 -3.87
CA TYR A 18 13.28 4.30 -2.63
C TYR A 18 13.63 3.39 -1.44
N ILE A 19 13.46 2.07 -1.58
CA ILE A 19 13.75 1.08 -0.53
C ILE A 19 15.23 1.14 -0.17
N ASN A 20 16.12 1.09 -1.15
CA ASN A 20 17.57 1.07 -0.94
C ASN A 20 18.10 2.40 -0.38
N HIS A 21 17.48 3.54 -0.71
CA HIS A 21 17.91 4.85 -0.23
C HIS A 21 17.44 5.12 1.21
N TYR A 22 16.17 4.83 1.51
CA TYR A 22 15.58 5.11 2.82
C TYR A 22 15.66 3.93 3.80
N ASN A 23 16.09 2.76 3.33
CA ASN A 23 16.23 1.53 4.11
C ASN A 23 14.92 1.14 4.85
N GLN A 24 13.78 1.43 4.22
CA GLN A 24 12.46 1.28 4.85
C GLN A 24 12.07 -0.19 4.96
N ASN A 25 11.72 -0.61 6.18
CA ASN A 25 11.32 -1.99 6.47
C ASN A 25 9.80 -2.23 6.46
N CYS A 26 9.04 -1.25 5.97
CA CYS A 26 7.60 -1.29 5.97
C CYS A 26 7.03 -0.52 4.78
N SER A 27 5.72 -0.70 4.55
CA SER A 27 4.89 0.09 3.63
C SER A 27 4.83 1.59 3.99
N CYS A 28 5.76 2.08 4.84
CA CYS A 28 5.77 3.39 5.42
C CYS A 28 6.41 4.37 4.43
N GLY A 29 5.60 5.24 3.84
CA GLY A 29 6.13 6.52 3.40
C GLY A 29 5.46 7.09 2.19
N PHE A 30 5.45 6.41 1.05
CA PHE A 30 5.01 7.02 -0.19
C PHE A 30 4.52 5.94 -1.17
N PRO A 31 3.22 5.93 -1.53
CA PRO A 31 2.79 5.26 -2.74
C PRO A 31 3.43 5.95 -3.95
N ILE A 32 3.90 5.15 -4.90
CA ILE A 32 4.32 5.64 -6.21
C ILE A 32 3.12 5.48 -7.14
N ALA A 33 2.80 6.51 -7.92
CA ALA A 33 1.78 6.49 -8.95
C ALA A 33 2.42 6.50 -10.33
N SER A 34 1.83 5.81 -11.30
CA SER A 34 2.37 5.67 -12.67
C SER A 34 2.29 6.94 -13.53
N SER A 35 1.77 8.06 -12.99
CA SER A 35 1.60 9.33 -13.70
C SER A 35 2.02 10.52 -12.82
N LYS A 36 2.22 11.70 -13.44
CA LYS A 36 2.64 12.97 -12.81
C LYS A 36 1.67 13.53 -11.74
N ASP A 37 0.75 12.72 -11.24
CA ASP A 37 -0.19 13.10 -10.19
C ASP A 37 0.42 12.90 -8.80
N GLN A 38 -0.07 13.68 -7.85
CA GLN A 38 0.59 14.00 -6.58
C GLN A 38 1.04 12.75 -5.80
N HIS A 39 2.29 12.76 -5.33
CA HIS A 39 2.71 11.86 -4.25
C HIS A 39 1.77 12.04 -3.07
N PHE A 40 1.13 10.96 -2.65
CA PHE A 40 0.33 10.93 -1.43
C PHE A 40 0.99 9.99 -0.41
N PHE A 41 0.34 9.67 0.68
CA PHE A 41 0.85 8.99 1.87
C PHE A 41 -0.14 7.88 2.19
N THR A 42 0.38 6.68 2.40
CA THR A 42 -0.41 5.55 2.90
C THR A 42 -0.73 5.73 4.38
N VAL A 43 -1.89 5.27 4.81
CA VAL A 43 -2.22 5.12 6.23
C VAL A 43 -1.57 3.84 6.72
N ASN A 44 -0.29 3.89 7.11
CA ASN A 44 0.41 2.78 7.75
C ASN A 44 0.85 3.17 9.17
N TYR A 45 -0.12 3.67 9.95
CA TYR A 45 0.09 4.04 11.35
C TYR A 45 -0.18 2.82 12.22
N TYR A 46 0.88 2.09 12.59
CA TYR A 46 0.73 0.90 13.43
C TYR A 46 0.12 1.26 14.80
N VAL A 47 -0.93 0.54 15.19
CA VAL A 47 -1.65 0.73 16.47
C VAL A 47 -0.72 0.51 17.67
N ILE A 48 0.23 -0.40 17.52
CA ILE A 48 1.13 -0.90 18.57
C ILE A 48 2.31 0.05 18.82
N ASP A 49 2.88 0.66 17.78
CA ASP A 49 4.14 1.42 17.93
C ASP A 49 3.92 2.85 18.44
N GLY A 50 2.69 3.36 18.39
CA GLY A 50 2.32 4.66 18.97
C GLY A 50 3.06 5.89 18.38
N ASN A 51 3.97 5.71 17.41
CA ASN A 51 4.80 6.77 16.85
C ASN A 51 3.99 7.87 16.17
N PHE A 52 2.93 7.53 15.45
CA PHE A 52 2.06 8.56 14.90
C PHE A 52 1.28 9.28 16.02
N LYS A 53 0.85 8.57 17.07
CA LYS A 53 0.24 9.21 18.25
C LYS A 53 1.22 10.14 18.96
N SER A 54 2.51 9.81 19.05
CA SER A 54 3.52 10.67 19.67
C SER A 54 3.79 11.91 18.81
N MET A 55 3.84 11.76 17.48
CA MET A 55 3.94 12.89 16.55
C MET A 55 2.69 13.79 16.60
N LEU A 56 1.49 13.23 16.69
CA LEU A 56 0.23 13.99 16.80
C LEU A 56 -0.02 14.60 18.20
N LYS A 57 0.59 14.04 19.25
CA LYS A 57 0.64 14.65 20.59
C LYS A 57 1.76 15.70 20.72
N SER A 58 2.58 15.87 19.69
CA SER A 58 3.63 16.88 19.71
C SER A 58 3.04 18.28 19.55
N LYS A 59 3.86 19.29 19.88
CA LYS A 59 3.50 20.70 19.71
C LYS A 59 3.25 21.09 18.25
N ASN A 60 3.66 20.26 17.29
CA ASN A 60 3.53 20.51 15.85
C ASN A 60 2.35 19.74 15.23
N ARG A 61 1.33 19.36 16.02
CA ARG A 61 0.15 18.61 15.57
C ARG A 61 -0.46 19.19 14.30
N ASP A 62 -0.78 20.48 14.28
CA ASP A 62 -1.51 21.09 13.16
C ASP A 62 -0.64 21.15 11.90
N GLU A 63 0.67 21.33 12.07
CA GLU A 63 1.65 21.21 10.99
C GLU A 63 1.69 19.78 10.44
N TYR A 64 1.67 18.76 11.30
CA TYR A 64 1.61 17.36 10.87
C TYR A 64 0.27 17.03 10.18
N ILE A 65 -0.86 17.50 10.71
CA ILE A 65 -2.17 17.31 10.08
C ILE A 65 -2.22 18.00 8.72
N GLN A 66 -1.70 19.23 8.57
CA GLN A 66 -1.62 19.88 7.26
C GLN A 66 -0.64 19.17 6.32
N LYS A 67 0.50 18.69 6.84
CA LYS A 67 1.52 18.00 6.06
C LYS A 67 1.07 16.63 5.57
N PHE A 68 0.19 15.94 6.29
CA PHE A 68 -0.24 14.57 5.98
C PHE A 68 -1.71 14.46 5.55
N GLY A 69 -2.60 15.38 5.95
CA GLY A 69 -4.06 15.26 5.81
C GLY A 69 -4.56 15.18 4.37
N ASN A 70 -4.27 16.18 3.54
CA ASN A 70 -4.60 16.15 2.10
C ASN A 70 -3.78 15.14 1.32
N LYS A 71 -2.64 14.72 1.88
CA LYS A 71 -1.79 13.74 1.25
C LYS A 71 -2.22 12.31 1.54
N ARG A 72 -3.38 12.03 2.14
CA ARG A 72 -3.93 10.65 2.23
C ARG A 72 -4.84 10.29 1.06
N LYS A 73 -5.19 11.29 0.25
CA LYS A 73 -6.11 11.20 -0.88
C LYS A 73 -5.35 10.88 -2.16
N TRP A 74 -5.83 9.88 -2.88
CA TRP A 74 -5.49 9.64 -4.27
C TRP A 74 -6.52 10.33 -5.15
N LEU A 75 -6.14 11.51 -5.67
CA LEU A 75 -6.95 12.32 -6.58
C LEU A 75 -6.45 12.15 -8.00
N VAL A 76 -7.29 11.61 -8.88
CA VAL A 76 -6.88 11.28 -10.26
C VAL A 76 -7.85 11.87 -11.27
N SER A 77 -7.41 12.92 -11.94
CA SER A 77 -8.24 13.68 -12.89
C SER A 77 -8.21 13.10 -14.29
N ARG A 78 -7.06 12.56 -14.71
CA ARG A 78 -6.87 11.99 -16.03
C ARG A 78 -7.76 10.75 -16.21
N ASN A 79 -8.54 10.73 -17.28
CA ASN A 79 -9.47 9.64 -17.62
C ASN A 79 -10.38 9.20 -16.45
N GLN A 80 -10.70 10.12 -15.52
CA GLN A 80 -11.39 9.81 -14.26
C GLN A 80 -10.76 8.65 -13.49
N GLY A 81 -9.43 8.50 -13.55
CA GLY A 81 -8.67 7.43 -12.91
C GLY A 81 -8.53 6.15 -13.72
N VAL A 82 -9.24 5.95 -14.84
CA VAL A 82 -9.12 4.72 -15.62
C VAL A 82 -7.74 4.60 -16.26
N GLY A 83 -7.09 3.45 -16.03
CA GLY A 83 -5.73 3.13 -16.46
C GLY A 83 -4.64 3.57 -15.50
N GLU A 84 -4.97 4.37 -14.49
CA GLU A 84 -4.01 4.89 -13.52
C GLU A 84 -3.69 3.84 -12.46
N SER A 85 -2.43 3.81 -12.01
CA SER A 85 -1.91 2.78 -11.11
C SER A 85 -1.30 3.35 -9.83
N LEU A 86 -1.52 2.63 -8.74
CA LEU A 86 -0.89 2.88 -7.45
C LEU A 86 -0.03 1.68 -7.03
N TYR A 87 1.17 1.91 -6.50
CA TYR A 87 2.00 0.84 -5.95
C TYR A 87 2.09 0.91 -4.43
N LEU A 88 1.80 -0.22 -3.79
CA LEU A 88 2.00 -0.46 -2.37
C LEU A 88 3.04 -1.58 -2.21
N PHE A 89 3.99 -1.47 -1.31
CA PHE A 89 4.94 -2.55 -1.06
C PHE A 89 5.00 -2.92 0.40
N HIS A 90 5.31 -4.19 0.68
CA HIS A 90 5.48 -4.71 2.03
C HIS A 90 6.58 -5.77 2.05
N ALA A 91 7.33 -5.83 3.14
CA ALA A 91 8.36 -6.85 3.35
C ALA A 91 7.82 -7.94 4.28
N ILE A 92 8.06 -9.20 3.92
CA ILE A 92 7.73 -10.37 4.73
C ILE A 92 9.03 -11.02 5.17
N GLN A 93 9.24 -11.12 6.48
CA GLN A 93 10.35 -11.86 7.06
C GLN A 93 9.98 -13.36 7.16
N GLU A 94 10.84 -14.22 6.62
CA GLU A 94 10.64 -15.67 6.55
C GLU A 94 11.63 -16.46 7.43
N VAL A 95 12.45 -15.74 8.19
CA VAL A 95 13.41 -16.26 9.16
C VAL A 95 12.95 -16.02 10.60
N ASP A 96 13.44 -16.84 11.53
CA ASP A 96 13.23 -16.64 12.96
C ASP A 96 14.21 -15.59 13.56
N SER A 97 14.10 -15.34 14.86
CA SER A 97 14.97 -14.40 15.59
C SER A 97 16.46 -14.79 15.60
N SER A 98 16.81 -16.00 15.17
CA SER A 98 18.19 -16.46 14.97
C SER A 98 18.66 -16.35 13.51
N ALA A 99 17.89 -15.66 12.65
CA ALA A 99 18.10 -15.53 11.22
C ALA A 99 18.13 -16.87 10.46
N LYS A 100 17.50 -17.91 11.03
CA LYS A 100 17.35 -19.21 10.37
C LYS A 100 16.00 -19.30 9.69
N TYR A 101 15.99 -19.84 8.48
CA TYR A 101 14.74 -20.15 7.79
C TYR A 101 13.86 -21.04 8.67
N SER A 102 12.61 -20.65 8.82
CA SER A 102 11.67 -21.33 9.70
C SER A 102 10.39 -21.65 8.92
N PRO A 103 10.02 -22.94 8.77
CA PRO A 103 8.76 -23.32 8.12
C PRO A 103 7.51 -22.69 8.76
N LYS A 104 7.60 -22.25 10.02
CA LYS A 104 6.55 -21.51 10.73
C LYS A 104 6.40 -20.06 10.23
N HIS A 105 7.48 -19.46 9.75
CA HIS A 105 7.52 -18.12 9.16
C HIS A 105 7.47 -18.17 7.63
N LYS A 106 7.43 -19.37 7.04
CA LYS A 106 7.21 -19.58 5.61
C LYS A 106 5.90 -18.92 5.21
N VAL A 107 5.95 -18.24 4.07
CA VAL A 107 4.85 -17.51 3.44
C VAL A 107 3.50 -18.18 3.64
N MET A 108 2.71 -17.56 4.52
CA MET A 108 1.27 -17.78 4.65
C MET A 108 0.55 -17.05 3.53
N ASN A 109 -0.71 -17.37 3.28
CA ASN A 109 -1.45 -16.58 2.30
C ASN A 109 -1.61 -15.15 2.84
N MET A 110 -1.47 -14.16 1.95
CA MET A 110 -1.50 -12.74 2.31
C MET A 110 -2.79 -12.37 3.02
N GLN A 111 -3.94 -12.88 2.58
CA GLN A 111 -5.23 -12.60 3.19
C GLN A 111 -5.39 -13.18 4.61
N ASP A 112 -4.54 -14.13 5.02
CA ASP A 112 -4.60 -14.73 6.36
C ASP A 112 -3.81 -13.89 7.36
N SER A 113 -2.73 -13.26 6.91
CA SER A 113 -1.76 -12.54 7.75
C SER A 113 -1.83 -11.02 7.63
N HIS A 114 -2.38 -10.50 6.53
CA HIS A 114 -2.43 -9.07 6.22
C HIS A 114 -3.85 -8.58 5.99
N ASN A 115 -4.06 -7.32 6.32
CA ASN A 115 -5.21 -6.52 5.94
C ASN A 115 -4.76 -5.55 4.84
N PHE A 116 -5.51 -5.51 3.74
CA PHE A 116 -5.46 -4.44 2.75
C PHE A 116 -6.83 -3.80 2.68
N ALA A 117 -6.90 -2.50 2.95
CA ALA A 117 -8.13 -1.74 2.95
C ALA A 117 -7.91 -0.30 2.48
N PHE A 118 -8.96 0.34 1.97
CA PHE A 118 -9.00 1.78 1.68
C PHE A 118 -10.44 2.28 1.64
N LYS A 119 -10.64 3.60 1.78
CA LYS A 119 -11.93 4.25 1.52
C LYS A 119 -12.11 4.41 0.01
N ASN A 120 -13.10 3.75 -0.58
CA ASN A 120 -13.45 3.93 -2.00
C ASN A 120 -14.32 5.18 -2.23
N TYR A 121 -13.96 6.25 -1.52
CA TYR A 121 -14.60 7.56 -1.49
C TYR A 121 -13.66 8.52 -0.76
N CYS A 122 -14.00 9.81 -0.73
CA CYS A 122 -13.26 10.80 0.04
C CYS A 122 -14.18 11.58 0.97
N GLU A 123 -13.62 12.01 2.09
CA GLU A 123 -14.30 12.86 3.06
C GLU A 123 -13.74 14.30 3.04
N LEU A 124 -14.61 15.27 3.26
CA LEU A 124 -14.24 16.65 3.57
C LEU A 124 -15.00 17.08 4.82
N ASP A 125 -14.28 17.49 5.85
CA ASP A 125 -14.85 17.88 7.15
C ASP A 125 -15.82 16.82 7.72
N GLY A 126 -15.45 15.54 7.60
CA GLY A 126 -16.25 14.40 8.07
C GLY A 126 -17.47 14.07 7.22
N LYS A 127 -17.65 14.71 6.07
CA LYS A 127 -18.74 14.44 5.12
C LYS A 127 -18.24 13.71 3.89
N ILE A 128 -18.89 12.61 3.55
CA ILE A 128 -18.66 11.89 2.29
C ILE A 128 -18.95 12.83 1.13
N GLN A 129 -18.01 12.89 0.18
CA GLN A 129 -18.12 13.69 -1.04
C GLN A 129 -18.61 12.77 -2.17
N ASP A 130 -19.91 12.84 -2.47
CA ASP A 130 -20.57 12.00 -3.47
C ASP A 130 -20.30 12.41 -4.92
N GLU A 131 -19.75 13.61 -5.12
CA GLU A 131 -19.48 14.16 -6.45
C GLU A 131 -18.27 13.52 -7.14
N PHE A 132 -17.38 12.85 -6.41
CA PHE A 132 -16.19 12.21 -6.97
C PHE A 132 -16.50 10.85 -7.59
N ALA A 133 -15.73 10.49 -8.63
CA ALA A 133 -15.80 9.15 -9.18
C ALA A 133 -15.27 8.13 -8.15
N ARG A 134 -15.75 6.89 -8.25
CA ARG A 134 -15.38 5.75 -7.39
C ARG A 134 -14.88 4.57 -8.19
N ILE A 135 -13.96 3.79 -7.64
CA ILE A 135 -13.46 2.59 -8.32
C ILE A 135 -14.61 1.57 -8.41
N LYS A 136 -14.95 1.16 -9.63
CA LYS A 136 -15.89 0.05 -9.90
C LYS A 136 -15.14 -1.26 -10.02
N LYS A 137 -14.00 -1.24 -10.74
CA LYS A 137 -13.19 -2.42 -11.03
C LYS A 137 -11.72 -2.06 -11.03
N MET A 138 -10.91 -2.92 -10.42
CA MET A 138 -9.47 -2.74 -10.29
C MET A 138 -8.74 -4.06 -10.52
N LYS A 139 -7.55 -3.99 -11.11
CA LYS A 139 -6.62 -5.10 -11.23
C LYS A 139 -5.51 -4.95 -10.20
N ILE A 140 -5.36 -5.96 -9.35
CA ILE A 140 -4.27 -6.07 -8.39
C ILE A 140 -3.22 -6.99 -8.99
N THR A 141 -2.04 -6.47 -9.30
CA THR A 141 -0.89 -7.24 -9.80
C THR A 141 0.18 -7.33 -8.72
N PHE A 142 0.64 -8.55 -8.46
CA PHE A 142 1.71 -8.85 -7.51
C PHE A 142 3.04 -8.94 -8.24
N PHE A 143 4.05 -8.31 -7.63
CA PHE A 143 5.45 -8.46 -7.97
C PHE A 143 6.23 -8.85 -6.73
N GLU A 144 7.22 -9.72 -6.89
CA GLU A 144 8.04 -10.20 -5.78
C GLU A 144 9.52 -10.06 -6.10
N THR A 145 10.30 -9.70 -5.07
CA THR A 145 11.75 -9.82 -5.08
C THR A 145 12.22 -10.27 -3.70
N GLN A 146 13.42 -10.81 -3.62
CA GLN A 146 14.06 -11.13 -2.36
C GLN A 146 14.77 -9.89 -1.81
N TYR A 147 14.98 -9.85 -0.50
CA TYR A 147 15.80 -8.81 0.12
C TYR A 147 16.83 -9.44 1.05
N TYR A 148 17.87 -8.67 1.37
CA TYR A 148 18.72 -8.93 2.53
C TYR A 148 18.62 -7.81 3.54
N GLU A 149 18.90 -8.19 4.77
CA GLU A 149 19.07 -7.25 5.85
C GLU A 149 20.51 -6.72 5.84
N ILE A 150 20.65 -5.39 5.88
CA ILE A 150 21.92 -4.69 6.05
C ILE A 150 21.88 -3.91 7.38
N ASN A 151 23.03 -3.40 7.82
CA ASN A 151 23.15 -2.62 9.07
C ASN A 151 22.61 -3.39 10.29
N ASN A 152 23.06 -4.63 10.49
CA ASN A 152 22.68 -5.48 11.63
C ASN A 152 21.15 -5.72 11.75
N GLY A 153 20.44 -5.94 10.64
CA GLY A 153 19.00 -6.23 10.69
C GLY A 153 18.09 -5.00 10.64
N MET A 154 18.66 -3.79 10.63
CA MET A 154 17.87 -2.55 10.73
C MET A 154 17.34 -2.03 9.40
N SER A 155 17.79 -2.58 8.28
CA SER A 155 17.58 -2.00 6.95
C SER A 155 17.44 -3.10 5.89
N TYR A 156 16.60 -2.88 4.89
CA TYR A 156 16.47 -3.80 3.76
C TYR A 156 17.19 -3.28 2.52
N HIS A 157 17.80 -4.20 1.79
CA HIS A 157 18.30 -3.96 0.45
C HIS A 157 17.69 -4.98 -0.50
N VAL A 158 17.18 -4.51 -1.63
CA VAL A 158 16.58 -5.36 -2.65
C VAL A 158 17.67 -6.22 -3.31
N TYR A 159 17.49 -7.54 -3.28
CA TYR A 159 18.46 -8.49 -3.84
C TYR A 159 18.40 -8.56 -5.37
N ASP A 160 17.20 -8.81 -5.88
CA ASP A 160 16.96 -9.15 -7.28
C ASP A 160 15.99 -8.16 -7.96
N GLU A 161 15.91 -8.21 -9.28
CA GLU A 161 14.83 -7.55 -10.01
C GLU A 161 13.46 -8.14 -9.60
N PHE A 162 12.46 -7.27 -9.46
CA PHE A 162 11.08 -7.68 -9.23
C PHE A 162 10.55 -8.57 -10.35
N ARG A 163 9.86 -9.64 -9.97
CA ARG A 163 9.19 -10.56 -10.90
C ARG A 163 7.69 -10.46 -10.75
N LYS A 164 6.98 -10.29 -11.86
CA LYS A 164 5.53 -10.36 -11.90
C LYS A 164 5.06 -11.78 -11.65
N THR A 165 4.20 -11.96 -10.65
CA THR A 165 3.78 -13.29 -10.20
C THR A 165 2.33 -13.59 -10.58
N LYS A 166 1.38 -12.75 -10.14
CA LYS A 166 -0.05 -13.01 -10.34
C LYS A 166 -0.86 -11.71 -10.42
N SER A 167 -1.97 -11.75 -11.14
CA SER A 167 -2.94 -10.66 -11.18
C SER A 167 -4.34 -11.15 -10.85
N PHE A 168 -5.14 -10.28 -10.22
CA PHE A 168 -6.53 -10.53 -9.88
C PHE A 168 -7.36 -9.31 -10.25
N GLU A 169 -8.57 -9.52 -10.75
CA GLU A 169 -9.54 -8.45 -10.93
C GLU A 169 -10.54 -8.49 -9.78
N VAL A 170 -10.79 -7.32 -9.19
CA VAL A 170 -11.74 -7.13 -8.09
C VAL A 170 -12.76 -6.05 -8.50
N SER A 171 -14.00 -6.22 -8.07
CA SER A 171 -15.09 -5.27 -8.34
C SER A 171 -15.73 -4.83 -7.05
N PHE A 172 -16.21 -3.59 -7.02
CA PHE A 172 -16.82 -2.95 -5.86
C PHE A 172 -18.24 -2.49 -6.22
N PRO A 173 -19.17 -2.48 -5.25
CA PRO A 173 -20.47 -1.86 -5.45
C PRO A 173 -20.33 -0.33 -5.55
N ASN A 174 -21.32 0.34 -6.12
CA ASN A 174 -21.39 1.82 -6.12
C ASN A 174 -21.90 2.32 -4.76
N GLN A 175 -21.10 2.12 -3.73
CA GLN A 175 -21.40 2.54 -2.36
C GLN A 175 -20.17 3.20 -1.77
N ALA A 176 -20.37 4.25 -0.98
CA ALA A 176 -19.31 4.89 -0.23
C ALA A 176 -18.95 4.02 0.99
N GLU A 177 -18.06 3.06 0.78
CA GLU A 177 -17.64 2.12 1.81
C GLU A 177 -16.12 1.94 1.85
N ILE A 178 -15.68 1.43 3.00
CA ILE A 178 -14.33 0.89 3.14
C ILE A 178 -14.31 -0.47 2.46
N VAL A 179 -13.38 -0.67 1.54
CA VAL A 179 -13.24 -1.92 0.79
C VAL A 179 -12.03 -2.71 1.28
N TYR A 180 -12.13 -4.05 1.24
CA TYR A 180 -11.08 -4.99 1.66
C TYR A 180 -10.70 -5.92 0.50
N PRO A 181 -9.96 -5.44 -0.51
CA PRO A 181 -9.83 -6.16 -1.78
C PRO A 181 -8.72 -7.21 -1.78
N MET A 182 -8.17 -7.60 -0.62
CA MET A 182 -7.05 -8.54 -0.55
C MET A 182 -7.44 -9.88 -1.19
N PRO A 183 -6.83 -10.28 -2.32
CA PRO A 183 -7.15 -11.54 -2.95
C PRO A 183 -6.51 -12.70 -2.19
N ALA A 184 -7.02 -13.92 -2.42
CA ALA A 184 -6.38 -15.14 -1.97
C ALA A 184 -5.05 -15.34 -2.72
N TYR A 185 -3.98 -14.85 -2.13
CA TYR A 185 -2.64 -14.84 -2.73
C TYR A 185 -1.64 -15.50 -1.80
N LYS A 186 -0.94 -16.51 -2.31
CA LYS A 186 0.20 -17.11 -1.64
C LYS A 186 1.47 -16.66 -2.34
N PRO A 187 2.30 -15.82 -1.69
CA PRO A 187 3.57 -15.41 -2.27
C PRO A 187 4.46 -16.61 -2.60
N VAL A 188 5.33 -16.45 -3.59
CA VAL A 188 6.31 -17.49 -3.94
C VAL A 188 7.30 -17.67 -2.79
N GLY A 189 7.68 -16.54 -2.19
CA GLY A 189 8.55 -16.50 -1.03
C GLY A 189 10.02 -16.56 -1.36
N SER A 190 10.81 -16.65 -0.31
CA SER A 190 12.26 -16.53 -0.34
C SER A 190 12.93 -17.92 -0.36
N THR A 191 14.17 -17.98 -0.84
CA THR A 191 14.98 -19.22 -0.74
C THR A 191 15.61 -19.35 0.65
N GLU A 192 15.99 -20.56 1.07
CA GLU A 192 16.47 -20.85 2.45
C GLU A 192 17.66 -20.01 2.96
N ASN A 193 18.36 -19.28 2.08
CA ASN A 193 19.53 -18.45 2.39
C ASN A 193 19.27 -16.93 2.33
N VAL A 194 18.02 -16.49 2.24
CA VAL A 194 17.66 -15.06 2.29
C VAL A 194 16.64 -14.80 3.40
N PRO A 195 16.66 -13.61 4.04
CA PRO A 195 15.81 -13.31 5.18
C PRO A 195 14.32 -13.18 4.85
N GLY A 196 13.97 -12.91 3.59
CA GLY A 196 12.57 -12.86 3.19
C GLY A 196 12.31 -12.27 1.81
N THR A 197 11.06 -11.84 1.61
CA THR A 197 10.51 -11.39 0.33
C THR A 197 9.91 -10.00 0.46
N ILE A 198 10.17 -9.12 -0.50
CA ILE A 198 9.42 -7.87 -0.70
C ILE A 198 8.35 -8.12 -1.75
N ILE A 199 7.12 -7.77 -1.41
CA ILE A 199 5.96 -7.85 -2.29
C ILE A 199 5.52 -6.44 -2.66
N VAL A 200 5.31 -6.20 -3.94
CA VAL A 200 4.69 -4.99 -4.47
C VAL A 200 3.31 -5.34 -5.05
N LEU A 201 2.29 -4.62 -4.61
CA LEU A 201 0.93 -4.62 -5.15
C LEU A 201 0.79 -3.39 -6.04
N GLN A 202 0.64 -3.60 -7.35
CA GLN A 202 0.16 -2.58 -8.27
C GLN A 202 -1.37 -2.65 -8.35
N LEU A 203 -2.01 -1.54 -8.04
CA LEU A 203 -3.46 -1.34 -8.08
C LEU A 203 -3.79 -0.53 -9.33
N ASN A 204 -4.22 -1.18 -10.39
CA ASN A 204 -4.57 -0.53 -11.66
C ASN A 204 -6.09 -0.39 -11.79
N VAL A 205 -6.60 0.83 -11.94
CA VAL A 205 -8.04 1.08 -12.08
C VAL A 205 -8.48 0.70 -13.49
N LEU A 206 -9.44 -0.22 -13.59
CA LEU A 206 -9.97 -0.69 -14.86
C LEU A 206 -11.27 0.02 -15.26
N GLU A 207 -12.16 0.24 -14.29
CA GLU A 207 -13.45 0.90 -14.48
C GLU A 207 -13.81 1.72 -13.25
N VAL A 208 -14.57 2.80 -13.46
CA VAL A 208 -15.08 3.66 -12.39
C VAL A 208 -16.60 3.85 -12.50
N TYR A 209 -17.26 4.07 -11.37
CA TYR A 209 -18.55 4.73 -11.35
C TYR A 209 -18.30 6.23 -11.52
N PRO A 210 -18.85 6.86 -12.57
CA PRO A 210 -18.60 8.27 -12.83
C PRO A 210 -19.18 9.13 -11.69
N GLY A 211 -18.43 10.15 -11.30
CA GLY A 211 -18.93 11.24 -10.45
C GLY A 211 -19.61 12.33 -11.27
N GLU A 212 -19.77 13.52 -10.69
CA GLU A 212 -20.20 14.70 -11.43
C GLU A 212 -19.22 15.05 -12.56
N GLU A 213 -19.72 15.75 -13.57
CA GLU A 213 -18.90 16.14 -14.73
C GLU A 213 -17.67 16.95 -14.29
N GLY A 214 -16.49 16.55 -14.80
CA GLY A 214 -15.22 17.20 -14.47
C GLY A 214 -14.63 16.83 -13.10
N LYS A 215 -15.30 16.00 -12.28
CA LYS A 215 -14.75 15.53 -11.01
C LYS A 215 -13.80 14.35 -11.19
N PRO A 216 -12.66 14.33 -10.47
CA PRO A 216 -11.69 13.23 -10.52
C PRO A 216 -12.21 11.98 -9.80
N LEU A 217 -11.47 10.87 -9.97
CA LEU A 217 -11.50 9.77 -9.01
C LEU A 217 -10.93 10.27 -7.67
N CYS A 218 -11.61 9.94 -6.57
CA CYS A 218 -11.10 10.19 -5.23
C CYS A 218 -11.26 8.96 -4.34
N THR A 219 -10.13 8.47 -3.85
CA THR A 219 -10.07 7.42 -2.81
C THR A 219 -9.04 7.84 -1.78
N GLU A 220 -9.15 7.37 -0.54
CA GLU A 220 -8.19 7.75 0.50
C GLU A 220 -7.92 6.62 1.49
N ASP A 221 -6.90 6.85 2.32
CA ASP A 221 -6.58 6.00 3.47
C ASP A 221 -6.16 4.56 3.11
N PHE A 222 -5.32 4.38 2.10
CA PHE A 222 -4.75 3.07 1.74
C PHE A 222 -3.91 2.48 2.89
N TYR A 223 -4.28 1.29 3.36
CA TYR A 223 -3.63 0.55 4.44
C TYR A 223 -3.19 -0.84 3.96
N LEU A 224 -1.92 -1.21 4.18
CA LEU A 224 -1.41 -2.56 3.95
C LEU A 224 -0.50 -2.96 5.12
N GLY A 225 -0.98 -3.84 5.98
CA GLY A 225 -0.22 -4.28 7.16
C GLY A 225 -0.70 -5.59 7.77
N TYR A 226 0.11 -6.15 8.67
CA TYR A 226 -0.22 -7.37 9.39
C TYR A 226 -1.48 -7.20 10.25
N LYS A 227 -2.37 -8.20 10.25
CA LYS A 227 -3.60 -8.21 11.06
C LYS A 227 -3.32 -8.12 12.56
N GLU A 228 -2.24 -8.73 13.03
CA GLU A 228 -1.83 -8.69 14.45
C GLU A 228 -1.55 -7.26 14.94
N ARG A 229 -1.26 -6.32 14.02
CA ARG A 229 -0.99 -4.91 14.34
C ARG A 229 -2.26 -4.07 14.50
N GLY A 230 -3.43 -4.68 14.37
CA GLY A 230 -4.73 -4.05 14.58
C GLY A 230 -5.59 -3.96 13.31
N GLU A 231 -6.88 -3.81 13.54
CA GLU A 231 -7.88 -3.65 12.49
C GLU A 231 -7.87 -2.24 11.88
N TYR A 232 -8.13 -2.16 10.59
CA TYR A 232 -8.12 -0.91 9.82
C TYR A 232 -9.08 0.15 10.40
N THR A 233 -10.29 -0.25 10.80
CA THR A 233 -11.27 0.68 11.39
C THR A 233 -10.82 1.25 12.74
N GLU A 234 -10.05 0.49 13.52
CA GLU A 234 -9.44 1.00 14.75
C GLU A 234 -8.28 1.95 14.45
N VAL A 235 -7.52 1.72 13.38
CA VAL A 235 -6.53 2.67 12.88
C VAL A 235 -7.22 3.98 12.48
N LEU A 236 -8.30 3.93 11.71
CA LEU A 236 -9.07 5.11 11.31
C LEU A 236 -9.63 5.90 12.49
N LYS A 237 -10.25 5.24 13.48
CA LYS A 237 -10.74 5.91 14.70
C LYS A 237 -9.66 6.69 15.43
N GLN A 238 -8.41 6.24 15.38
CA GLN A 238 -7.29 6.95 16.00
C GLN A 238 -6.89 8.20 15.22
N ILE A 239 -7.21 8.27 13.93
CA ILE A 239 -6.97 9.43 13.07
C ILE A 239 -8.15 10.41 13.16
N ASP A 240 -9.39 9.90 13.12
CA ASP A 240 -10.61 10.71 12.99
C ASP A 240 -11.16 11.22 14.35
N LYS A 241 -10.77 10.64 15.49
CA LYS A 241 -11.12 11.15 16.85
C LYS A 241 -10.29 12.37 17.28
N ILE A 242 -9.42 12.87 16.42
CA ILE A 242 -8.46 13.94 16.69
C ILE A 242 -8.93 15.20 15.99
#